data_AF-A0AA40ASC2-F1
#
_entry.id   AF-A0AA40ASC2-F1
#
_cell.length_a   1.000
_cell.length_b   1.000
_cell.length_c   1.000
_cell.angle_alpha   90.00
_cell.angle_beta   90.00
_cell.angle_gamma   90.00
#
_symmetry.space_group_name_H-M   'P 1'
#
loop_
_entity.id
_entity.type
_entity.pdbx_description
1 polymer ?
#
loop_
_entity_poly.entity_id
_entity_poly.type
_entity_poly.pdbx_seq_one_letter_code
_entity_poly.pdbx_strand_id
1 'polypeptide(L)' 'MWLLDTESLALCAVGDSSDEKYAILSHTWEWSGETSFQDIKNLAVARGTAGFSKIEKTCGIARTGKSALKYAWIDTCCI' A
#
# COMPACT_ATOMS: atom_id res chain seq x y z
N MET A 1 10.81 -3.55 7.41
CA MET A 1 9.43 -2.96 7.33
C MET A 1 8.73 -3.53 6.10
N TRP A 2 7.40 -3.55 6.05
CA TRP A 2 6.66 -3.87 4.81
C TRP A 2 6.15 -2.58 4.17
N LEU A 3 6.35 -2.44 2.87
CA LEU A 3 5.84 -1.32 2.06
C LEU A 3 5.16 -1.87 0.81
N LEU A 4 4.30 -1.07 0.20
CA LEU A 4 3.76 -1.35 -1.13
C LEU A 4 4.66 -0.69 -2.18
N ASP A 5 5.11 -1.47 -3.16
CA ASP A 5 5.67 -0.92 -4.39
C ASP A 5 4.56 -0.21 -5.15
N THR A 6 4.77 1.06 -5.44
CA THR A 6 3.69 1.88 -5.95
C THR A 6 3.33 1.50 -7.37
N GLU A 7 4.22 0.96 -8.19
CA GLU A 7 3.91 0.59 -9.58
C GLU A 7 3.16 -0.75 -9.66
N SER A 8 3.71 -1.77 -9.02
CA SER A 8 3.19 -3.14 -9.05
C SER A 8 2.07 -3.39 -8.03
N LEU A 9 1.93 -2.52 -7.03
CA LEU A 9 1.07 -2.67 -5.85
C LEU A 9 1.46 -3.88 -4.97
N ALA A 10 2.62 -4.49 -5.25
CA ALA A 10 3.07 -5.65 -4.52
C ALA A 10 3.61 -5.26 -3.15
N LEU A 11 3.39 -6.15 -2.18
CA LEU A 11 3.92 -6.01 -0.84
C LEU A 11 5.41 -6.40 -0.83
N CYS A 12 6.28 -5.49 -0.43
CA CYS A 12 7.74 -5.65 -0.42
C CYS A 12 8.30 -5.56 1.00
N ALA A 13 9.14 -6.53 1.36
CA ALA A 13 9.93 -6.47 2.58
C ALA A 13 11.15 -5.58 2.33
N VAL A 14 11.25 -4.50 3.10
CA VAL A 14 12.32 -3.52 3.00
C VAL A 14 13.20 -3.66 4.23
N GLY A 15 14.51 -3.81 4.00
CA GLY A 15 15.51 -4.08 5.03
C GLY A 15 15.66 -2.90 5.98
N ASP A 16 16.31 -1.83 5.52
CA ASP A 16 16.43 -0.58 6.25
C ASP A 16 15.45 0.46 5.70
N SER A 17 14.50 0.88 6.52
CA SER A 17 13.51 1.89 6.13
C SER A 17 14.08 3.30 6.12
N SER A 18 15.25 3.57 6.74
CA SER A 18 15.83 4.92 6.73
C SER A 18 16.40 5.32 5.37
N ASP A 19 16.76 4.34 4.54
CA ASP A 19 17.29 4.58 3.20
C ASP A 19 16.19 4.74 2.13
N GLU A 20 14.93 4.44 2.50
CA GLU A 20 13.84 4.35 1.54
C GLU A 20 12.83 5.46 1.74
N LYS A 21 12.55 6.21 0.67
CA LYS A 21 11.53 7.26 0.68
C LYS A 21 10.19 6.66 0.31
N TYR A 22 9.22 6.80 1.21
CA TYR A 22 7.87 6.30 1.01
C TYR A 22 6.81 7.31 1.43
N ALA A 23 5.65 7.22 0.79
CA ALA A 23 4.48 8.00 1.20
C ALA A 23 3.79 7.32 2.37
N ILE A 24 3.37 8.07 3.38
CA ILE A 24 2.42 7.61 4.39
C ILE A 24 1.12 8.34 4.13
N LEU A 25 0.05 7.58 3.85
CA LEU A 25 -1.29 8.12 3.66
C LEU A 25 -2.21 7.42 4.65
N SER A 26 -2.57 8.13 5.71
CA SER A 26 -3.55 7.68 6.68
C SER A 26 -4.94 7.84 6.05
N HIS A 27 -5.65 6.72 5.91
CA HIS A 27 -7.03 6.69 5.45
C HIS A 27 -7.94 6.27 6.61
N THR A 28 -9.20 6.66 6.55
CA THR A 28 -10.19 6.14 7.48
C THR A 28 -10.49 4.68 7.16
N TRP A 29 -10.45 3.84 8.20
CA TRP A 29 -10.85 2.45 8.12
C TRP A 29 -12.32 2.35 7.73
N GLU A 30 -12.64 1.40 6.85
CA GLU A 30 -14.03 1.01 6.65
C GLU A 30 -14.32 -0.28 7.41
N TRP A 31 -15.47 -0.33 8.06
CA TRP A 31 -15.88 -1.47 8.89
C TRP A 31 -16.01 -2.77 8.08
N SER A 32 -16.29 -2.66 6.79
CA SER A 32 -16.43 -3.80 5.88
C SER A 32 -15.46 -3.72 4.72
N GLY A 33 -14.66 -4.77 4.54
CA GLY A 33 -13.93 -5.01 3.30
C GLY A 33 -12.58 -4.32 3.15
N GLU A 34 -11.96 -3.86 4.24
CA GLU A 34 -10.56 -3.43 4.24
C GLU A 34 -9.66 -4.58 3.75
N THR A 35 -8.66 -4.27 2.92
CA THR A 35 -7.70 -5.28 2.46
C THR A 35 -6.75 -5.63 3.59
N SER A 36 -6.63 -6.91 3.94
CA SER A 36 -5.67 -7.37 4.96
C SER A 36 -4.28 -7.64 4.39
N PHE A 37 -3.29 -7.76 5.27
CA PHE A 37 -1.93 -8.19 4.93
C PHE A 37 -1.89 -9.55 4.24
N GLN A 38 -2.83 -10.45 4.54
CA GLN A 38 -2.89 -11.75 3.86
C GLN A 38 -3.49 -11.62 2.46
N ASP A 39 -4.51 -10.79 2.29
CA ASP A 39 -5.13 -10.56 0.99
C ASP A 39 -4.12 -9.94 0.02
N ILE A 40 -3.37 -8.93 0.46
CA ILE A 40 -2.45 -8.18 -0.41
C ILE A 40 -1.26 -8.99 -0.92
N LYS A 41 -0.89 -10.09 -0.25
CA LYS A 41 0.10 -11.04 -0.76
C LYS A 41 -0.33 -11.72 -2.06
N ASN A 42 -1.64 -11.80 -2.29
CA ASN A 42 -2.21 -12.28 -3.54
C ASN A 42 -3.06 -11.16 -4.17
N LEU A 43 -2.46 -10.42 -5.11
CA LEU A 43 -3.13 -9.31 -5.79
C LEU A 43 -4.48 -9.68 -6.43
N ALA A 44 -4.68 -10.94 -6.85
CA ALA A 44 -5.97 -11.37 -7.39
C ALA A 44 -7.06 -11.41 -6.32
N VAL A 45 -6.72 -11.83 -5.10
CA VAL A 45 -7.62 -11.82 -3.93
C VAL A 45 -7.82 -10.38 -3.47
N ALA A 46 -6.74 -9.62 -3.32
CA ALA A 46 -6.77 -8.22 -2.87
C ALA A 46 -7.70 -7.38 -3.74
N ARG A 47 -7.63 -7.51 -5.07
CA ARG A 47 -8.51 -6.82 -6.03
C ARG A 47 -10.00 -7.08 -5.84
N GLY A 48 -10.38 -8.19 -5.20
CA GLY A 48 -11.77 -8.50 -4.87
C GLY A 48 -12.27 -7.83 -3.59
N THR A 49 -11.39 -7.22 -2.79
CA THR A 49 -11.76 -6.54 -1.55
C THR A 49 -12.18 -5.09 -1.81
N ALA A 50 -13.10 -4.55 -0.99
CA ALA A 50 -13.57 -3.17 -1.13
C ALA A 50 -12.43 -2.14 -0.89
N GLY A 51 -11.51 -2.47 0.01
CA GLY A 51 -10.37 -1.65 0.42
C GLY A 51 -9.30 -1.52 -0.66
N PHE A 52 -9.30 -2.35 -1.71
CA PHE A 52 -8.25 -2.33 -2.73
C PHE A 52 -8.17 -0.99 -3.46
N SER A 53 -9.31 -0.34 -3.68
CA SER A 53 -9.36 0.99 -4.29
C SER A 53 -8.56 2.04 -3.52
N LYS A 54 -8.43 1.87 -2.19
CA LYS A 54 -7.61 2.76 -1.34
C LYS A 54 -6.12 2.52 -1.60
N ILE A 55 -5.70 1.27 -1.78
CA ILE A 55 -4.33 0.90 -2.13
C ILE A 55 -3.95 1.52 -3.48
N GLU A 56 -4.79 1.38 -4.50
CA GLU A 56 -4.54 1.93 -5.83
C GLU A 56 -4.40 3.45 -5.81
N LYS A 57 -5.33 4.13 -5.13
CA LYS A 57 -5.31 5.60 -4.99
C LYS A 57 -4.07 6.05 -4.23
N THR A 58 -3.73 5.38 -3.14
CA THR A 58 -2.55 5.67 -2.31
C THR A 58 -1.27 5.58 -3.14
N CYS A 59 -1.08 4.46 -3.83
CA CYS A 59 0.08 4.27 -4.69
C CYS A 59 0.08 5.27 -5.86
N GLY A 60 -1.07 5.57 -6.45
CA GLY A 60 -1.21 6.58 -7.50
C GLY A 60 -0.79 7.97 -7.05
N ILE A 61 -1.24 8.40 -5.87
CA ILE A 61 -0.83 9.68 -5.26
C ILE A 61 0.67 9.68 -4.98
N ALA A 62 1.22 8.59 -4.45
CA ALA A 62 2.65 8.46 -4.18
C ALA A 62 3.50 8.55 -5.47
N ARG A 63 3.04 7.99 -6.59
CA ARG A 63 3.73 8.08 -7.90
C ARG A 63 3.63 9.45 -8.55
N THR A 64 2.47 10.09 -8.45
CA THR A 64 2.14 11.32 -9.19
C THR A 64 2.33 12.61 -8.38
N GLY A 65 2.64 12.49 -7.09
CA GLY A 65 2.88 13.62 -6.21
C GLY A 65 4.13 14.42 -6.58
N LYS A 66 4.40 15.48 -5.79
CA LYS A 66 5.54 16.40 -5.99
C LYS A 66 6.91 15.69 -6.06
N SER A 67 7.01 14.49 -5.50
CA SER A 67 8.13 13.59 -5.68
C SER A 67 7.54 12.22 -5.97
N ALA A 68 7.91 11.62 -7.10
CA ALA A 68 7.52 10.25 -7.42
C ALA A 68 8.19 9.32 -6.41
N LEU A 69 7.40 8.69 -5.54
CA LEU A 69 7.87 7.78 -4.51
C LEU A 69 7.64 6.35 -4.98
N LYS A 70 8.69 5.54 -4.89
CA LYS A 70 8.65 4.12 -5.25
C LYS A 70 7.77 3.32 -4.29
N TYR A 71 7.69 3.75 -3.04
CA TYR A 71 6.99 3.01 -2.01
C TYR A 71 5.90 3.83 -1.34
N ALA A 72 4.88 3.13 -0.84
CA ALA A 72 3.86 3.68 0.04
C ALA A 72 3.66 2.76 1.25
N TRP A 73 3.33 3.35 2.38
CA TRP A 73 2.89 2.65 3.57
C TRP A 73 1.42 2.98 3.85
N ILE A 74 0.65 1.93 4.11
CA ILE A 74 -0.77 1.95 4.49
C ILE A 74 -0.99 0.86 5.53
N ASP A 75 -2.03 0.98 6.35
CA ASP A 75 -2.34 0.08 7.45
C ASP A 75 -2.39 -1.42 7.04
N THR A 76 -2.83 -1.75 5.83
CA THR A 76 -2.74 -3.12 5.24
C THR A 76 -1.33 -3.73 5.30
N CYS A 77 -0.27 -2.93 5.41
CA CYS A 77 1.10 -3.40 5.55
C CYS A 77 1.39 -4.03 6.93
N CYS A 78 0.51 -3.84 7.91
CA CYS A 78 0.74 -4.20 9.32
C CYS A 78 -0.44 -4.91 10.02
N ILE A 79 -1.58 -5.11 9.36
CA ILE A 79 -2.76 -5.86 9.89
C ILE A 79 -2.99 -7.12 9.08
#